data_AF-A0A524CZK8-F1
#
_entry.id   AF-A0A524CZK8-F1
#
_cell.length_a   1.000
_cell.length_b   1.000
_cell.length_c   1.000
_cell.angle_alpha   90.00
_cell.angle_beta   90.00
_cell.angle_gamma   90.00
#
_symmetry.space_group_name_H-M   'P 1'
#
loop_
_entity.id
_entity.type
_entity.pdbx_description
1 polymer ?
#
loop_
_entity_poly.entity_id
_entity_poly.type
_entity_poly.pdbx_seq_one_letter_code
_entity_poly.pdbx_strand_id
1 'polypeptide(L)'
;MQKKNSIELIGITGIPLIKEGDNIAELIIEGLTKNEVFLDNGDILVIAQIIVSKSLGLIKDLNKIHPSEIAFDIYHSIKKKSKRANLPIKNPELIQAILDESNRIIKSEHVLITETKHGFVCADAGIDKSNVEGNNKISLLPNDPDNEARKIRHYIQNKTNKNLAVIISDSFGRSFRIGSVGTAIGVSGISPILDKRGEKDLYEKELKTTIIGQIDSLAAAAQLVMGESDEAIPVVLIKGYNYKIKEDVSINSILREKSKDLFRKANNEDIKKILMNRRSYKLDFLEKPVNIDLVKKCIDLSRWAPSAHNGQFWRYIVLERGKTRKILIDKMNEKLREDLSRDGKSTKFINNKIDKTKKCFLKAPILILLCLDKSDLESYPDKKRLQNEYLLGVQSISTSAIYLLLAMESEGLAGSWYCAPLFAKKQVKRILKLPKEFDPMAFITVGYPKELQKRPKRKNLEEIIYKLSENLNE
;
A
#
# COMPACT_ATOMS: atom_id res chain seq x y z
N MET A 1 25.73 -38.31 0.64
CA MET A 1 25.25 -38.22 -0.76
C MET A 1 26.35 -37.57 -1.57
N GLN A 2 26.83 -38.23 -2.63
CA GLN A 2 27.70 -37.56 -3.61
C GLN A 2 26.93 -36.35 -4.17
N LYS A 3 27.57 -35.17 -4.19
CA LYS A 3 27.00 -34.00 -4.86
C LYS A 3 26.88 -34.33 -6.34
N LYS A 4 25.65 -34.53 -6.83
CA LYS A 4 25.38 -34.57 -8.26
C LYS A 4 25.65 -33.17 -8.85
N ASN A 5 26.39 -33.12 -9.95
CA ASN A 5 26.80 -31.88 -10.63
C ASN A 5 25.85 -31.47 -11.78
N SER A 6 24.77 -32.24 -12.01
CA SER A 6 23.76 -31.98 -13.02
C SER A 6 22.35 -32.21 -12.46
N ILE A 7 21.39 -31.52 -13.04
CA ILE A 7 19.95 -31.69 -12.81
C ILE A 7 19.31 -31.98 -14.17
N GLU A 8 18.40 -32.93 -14.21
CA GLU A 8 17.64 -33.31 -15.41
C GLU A 8 16.16 -33.03 -15.17
N LEU A 9 15.47 -32.49 -16.19
CA LEU A 9 14.04 -32.20 -16.16
C LEU A 9 13.37 -32.98 -17.28
N ILE A 10 12.44 -33.87 -16.93
CA ILE A 10 11.77 -34.78 -17.85
C ILE A 10 10.26 -34.50 -17.81
N GLY A 11 9.71 -34.01 -18.91
CA GLY A 11 8.28 -33.80 -19.06
C GLY A 11 7.55 -35.13 -19.28
N ILE A 12 6.49 -35.39 -18.52
CA ILE A 12 5.69 -36.61 -18.66
C ILE A 12 4.57 -36.35 -19.66
N THR A 13 4.71 -36.90 -20.86
CA THR A 13 3.75 -36.69 -21.95
C THR A 13 2.62 -37.72 -21.93
N GLY A 14 1.50 -37.40 -22.59
CA GLY A 14 0.41 -38.35 -22.81
C GLY A 14 -0.49 -38.59 -21.59
N ILE A 15 -0.40 -37.74 -20.57
CA ILE A 15 -1.40 -37.66 -19.49
C ILE A 15 -2.72 -37.14 -20.10
N PRO A 16 -3.86 -37.79 -19.86
CA PRO A 16 -5.14 -37.40 -20.48
C PRO A 16 -5.66 -36.06 -19.94
N LEU A 17 -6.67 -35.51 -20.62
CA LEU A 17 -7.42 -34.37 -20.10
C LEU A 17 -8.18 -34.80 -18.83
N ILE A 18 -7.84 -34.13 -17.72
CA ILE A 18 -8.34 -34.46 -16.40
C ILE A 18 -9.80 -34.06 -16.21
N LYS A 19 -10.55 -34.95 -15.57
CA LYS A 19 -11.93 -34.80 -15.13
C LYS A 19 -12.03 -34.82 -13.61
N GLU A 20 -13.15 -34.35 -13.09
CA GLU A 20 -13.47 -34.44 -11.68
C GLU A 20 -13.49 -35.91 -11.22
N GLY A 21 -12.80 -36.19 -10.10
CA GLY A 21 -12.67 -37.52 -9.52
C GLY A 21 -11.47 -38.34 -10.02
N ASP A 22 -10.73 -37.88 -11.03
CA ASP A 22 -9.56 -38.61 -11.53
C ASP A 22 -8.44 -38.73 -10.49
N ASN A 23 -7.81 -39.91 -10.41
CA ASN A 23 -6.67 -40.14 -9.53
C ASN A 23 -5.36 -39.67 -10.17
N ILE A 24 -4.96 -38.43 -9.87
CA ILE A 24 -3.74 -37.82 -10.43
C ILE A 24 -2.48 -38.66 -10.19
N ALA A 25 -2.34 -39.26 -9.02
CA ALA A 25 -1.15 -40.04 -8.68
C ALA A 25 -1.02 -41.31 -9.54
N GLU A 26 -2.15 -41.95 -9.86
CA GLU A 26 -2.20 -43.12 -10.73
C GLU A 26 -1.92 -42.75 -12.18
N LEU A 27 -2.51 -41.67 -12.69
CA LEU A 27 -2.23 -41.14 -14.02
C LEU A 27 -0.77 -40.74 -14.20
N ILE A 28 -0.12 -40.25 -13.15
CA ILE A 28 1.33 -39.98 -13.16
C ILE A 28 2.14 -41.27 -13.31
N ILE A 29 1.79 -42.34 -12.58
CA ILE A 29 2.47 -43.64 -12.68
C ILE A 29 2.29 -44.24 -14.09
N GLU A 30 1.08 -44.16 -14.64
CA GLU A 30 0.81 -44.59 -16.02
C GLU A 30 1.61 -43.78 -17.04
N GLY A 31 1.65 -42.45 -16.87
CA GLY A 31 2.46 -41.56 -17.69
C GLY A 31 3.95 -41.91 -17.63
N LEU A 32 4.51 -42.09 -16.42
CA LEU A 32 5.89 -42.52 -16.22
C LEU A 32 6.18 -43.84 -16.94
N THR A 33 5.28 -44.83 -16.81
CA THR A 33 5.42 -46.14 -17.46
C THR A 33 5.40 -46.01 -18.98
N LYS A 34 4.46 -45.25 -19.54
CA LYS A 34 4.31 -45.02 -20.98
C LYS A 34 5.49 -44.28 -21.60
N ASN A 35 6.13 -43.39 -20.85
CA ASN A 35 7.33 -42.66 -21.28
C ASN A 35 8.63 -43.43 -20.96
N GLU A 36 8.56 -44.64 -20.41
CA GLU A 36 9.72 -45.46 -19.98
C GLU A 36 10.64 -44.73 -18.98
N VAL A 37 10.04 -43.89 -18.12
CA VAL A 37 10.75 -43.10 -17.10
C VAL A 37 10.61 -43.76 -15.73
N PHE A 38 11.74 -44.11 -15.11
CA PHE A 38 11.77 -44.78 -13.81
C PHE A 38 12.08 -43.81 -12.66
N LEU A 39 11.35 -43.95 -11.55
CA LEU A 39 11.58 -43.16 -10.34
C LEU A 39 12.75 -43.71 -9.50
N ASP A 40 13.57 -42.78 -9.01
CA ASP A 40 14.63 -43.02 -8.04
C ASP A 40 14.34 -42.33 -6.70
N ASN A 41 15.04 -42.79 -5.66
CA ASN A 41 15.00 -42.11 -4.36
C ASN A 41 15.61 -40.70 -4.50
N GLY A 42 14.90 -39.71 -3.98
CA GLY A 42 15.28 -38.30 -4.04
C GLY A 42 14.84 -37.60 -5.33
N ASP A 43 14.02 -38.22 -6.17
CA ASP A 43 13.40 -37.50 -7.28
C ASP A 43 12.34 -36.51 -6.78
N ILE A 44 11.98 -35.55 -7.64
CA ILE A 44 10.96 -34.54 -7.35
C ILE A 44 9.96 -34.50 -8.50
N LEU A 45 8.67 -34.63 -8.20
CA LEU A 45 7.60 -34.38 -9.15
C LEU A 45 7.09 -32.96 -8.97
N VAL A 46 7.11 -32.17 -10.04
CA VAL A 46 6.43 -30.88 -10.12
C VAL A 46 5.16 -31.07 -10.93
N ILE A 47 4.02 -30.65 -10.36
CA ILE A 47 2.68 -30.91 -10.88
C ILE A 47 1.98 -29.56 -11.07
N ALA A 48 1.49 -29.28 -12.27
CA ALA A 48 0.70 -28.10 -12.54
C ALA A 48 -0.60 -28.12 -11.70
N GLN A 49 -0.91 -27.00 -11.06
CA GLN A 49 -2.10 -26.85 -10.22
C GLN A 49 -3.39 -27.23 -10.94
N ILE A 50 -3.48 -26.94 -12.25
CA ILE A 50 -4.73 -27.03 -13.02
C ILE A 50 -5.28 -28.46 -13.06
N ILE A 51 -4.39 -29.46 -13.15
CA ILE A 51 -4.82 -30.87 -13.14
C ILE A 51 -5.30 -31.30 -11.75
N VAL A 52 -4.68 -30.78 -10.68
CA VAL A 52 -5.14 -31.02 -9.31
C VAL A 52 -6.51 -30.36 -9.11
N SER A 53 -6.68 -29.09 -9.48
CA SER A 53 -7.96 -28.39 -9.38
C SER A 53 -9.08 -29.05 -10.17
N LYS A 54 -8.80 -29.55 -11.39
CA LYS A 54 -9.78 -30.31 -12.19
C LYS A 54 -10.21 -31.59 -11.50
N SER A 55 -9.26 -32.39 -10.98
CA SER A 55 -9.57 -33.64 -10.27
C SER A 55 -10.43 -33.41 -9.02
N LEU A 56 -10.30 -32.25 -8.38
CA LEU A 56 -11.05 -31.87 -7.18
C LEU A 56 -12.40 -31.18 -7.48
N GLY A 57 -12.81 -31.04 -8.75
CA GLY A 57 -14.06 -30.37 -9.10
C GLY A 57 -14.04 -28.85 -8.83
N LEU A 58 -12.85 -28.23 -8.82
CA LEU A 58 -12.67 -26.80 -8.53
C LEU A 58 -12.84 -25.91 -9.76
N ILE A 59 -13.56 -26.41 -10.77
CA ILE A 59 -13.97 -25.64 -11.93
C ILE A 59 -15.35 -25.03 -11.65
N LYS A 60 -15.44 -23.70 -11.64
CA LYS A 60 -16.70 -22.97 -11.39
C LYS A 60 -17.20 -22.30 -12.66
N ASP A 61 -18.53 -22.26 -12.81
CA ASP A 61 -19.21 -21.50 -13.85
C ASP A 61 -19.55 -20.11 -13.32
N LEU A 62 -19.01 -19.07 -13.96
CA LEU A 62 -19.24 -17.67 -13.61
C LEU A 62 -20.72 -17.30 -13.68
N ASN A 63 -21.52 -17.95 -14.54
CA ASN A 63 -22.95 -17.68 -14.65
C ASN A 63 -23.74 -18.02 -13.36
N LYS A 64 -23.15 -18.86 -12.49
CA LYS A 64 -23.76 -19.28 -11.21
C LYS A 64 -23.31 -18.41 -10.03
N ILE A 65 -22.44 -17.43 -10.26
CA ILE A 65 -21.92 -16.54 -9.23
C ILE A 65 -22.76 -15.26 -9.20
N HIS A 66 -23.25 -14.90 -8.01
CA HIS A 66 -24.04 -13.68 -7.81
C HIS A 66 -23.14 -12.55 -7.27
N PRO A 67 -22.86 -11.49 -8.04
CA PRO A 67 -21.97 -10.42 -7.60
C PRO A 67 -22.58 -9.57 -6.50
N SER A 68 -21.79 -9.25 -5.47
CA SER A 68 -22.14 -8.29 -4.43
C SER A 68 -21.99 -6.84 -4.90
N GLU A 69 -22.54 -5.88 -4.15
CA GLU A 69 -22.35 -4.44 -4.40
C GLU A 69 -20.85 -4.06 -4.43
N ILE A 70 -20.04 -4.65 -3.55
CA ILE A 70 -18.60 -4.45 -3.50
C ILE A 70 -17.94 -4.87 -4.83
N ALA A 71 -18.37 -5.99 -5.42
CA ALA A 71 -17.86 -6.44 -6.71
C ALA A 71 -18.22 -5.46 -7.85
N PHE A 72 -19.42 -4.88 -7.83
CA PHE A 72 -19.82 -3.83 -8.76
C PHE A 72 -19.01 -2.54 -8.57
N ASP A 73 -18.76 -2.11 -7.34
CA ASP A 73 -17.94 -0.93 -7.07
C ASP A 73 -16.51 -1.10 -7.61
N ILE A 74 -15.91 -2.27 -7.36
CA ILE A 74 -14.59 -2.60 -7.91
C ILE A 74 -14.64 -2.59 -9.43
N TYR A 75 -15.62 -3.25 -10.05
CA TYR A 75 -15.82 -3.24 -11.50
C TYR A 75 -15.82 -1.82 -12.06
N HIS A 76 -16.64 -0.92 -11.49
CA HIS A 76 -16.73 0.47 -11.93
C HIS A 76 -15.41 1.23 -11.77
N SER A 77 -14.66 0.96 -10.69
CA SER A 77 -13.37 1.58 -10.42
C SER A 77 -12.27 1.16 -11.41
N ILE A 78 -12.27 -0.11 -11.85
CA ILE A 78 -11.21 -0.67 -12.71
C ILE A 78 -11.54 -0.57 -14.21
N LYS A 79 -12.82 -0.52 -14.59
CA LYS A 79 -13.28 -0.51 -16.00
C LYS A 79 -12.57 0.54 -16.86
N LYS A 80 -12.45 1.77 -16.37
CA LYS A 80 -11.76 2.85 -17.10
C LYS A 80 -10.25 2.60 -17.22
N LYS A 81 -9.64 1.99 -16.19
CA LYS A 81 -8.20 1.69 -16.15
C LYS A 81 -7.86 0.56 -17.12
N SER A 82 -8.63 -0.53 -17.15
CA SER A 82 -8.45 -1.63 -18.10
C SER A 82 -8.58 -1.16 -19.55
N LYS A 83 -9.59 -0.33 -19.85
CA LYS A 83 -9.75 0.28 -21.18
C LYS A 83 -8.54 1.11 -21.62
N ARG A 84 -7.99 1.95 -20.73
CA ARG A 84 -6.80 2.76 -21.01
C ARG A 84 -5.55 1.92 -21.25
N ALA A 85 -5.45 0.77 -20.59
CA ALA A 85 -4.34 -0.17 -20.76
C ALA A 85 -4.52 -1.14 -21.94
N ASN A 86 -5.63 -1.06 -22.69
CA ASN A 86 -6.01 -2.01 -23.73
C ASN A 86 -6.04 -3.48 -23.25
N LEU A 87 -6.58 -3.70 -22.04
CA LEU A 87 -6.68 -5.01 -21.41
C LEU A 87 -8.14 -5.45 -21.22
N PRO A 88 -8.41 -6.78 -21.18
CA PRO A 88 -9.74 -7.30 -20.93
C PRO A 88 -10.36 -6.74 -19.64
N ILE A 89 -11.64 -6.41 -19.72
CA ILE A 89 -12.39 -5.92 -18.56
C ILE A 89 -12.93 -7.13 -17.81
N LYS A 90 -12.61 -7.22 -16.53
CA LYS A 90 -13.17 -8.25 -15.64
C LYS A 90 -14.63 -7.95 -15.39
N ASN A 91 -15.49 -8.94 -15.55
CA ASN A 91 -16.92 -8.85 -15.23
C ASN A 91 -17.15 -8.98 -13.70
N PRO A 92 -18.27 -8.46 -13.17
CA PRO A 92 -18.57 -8.53 -11.73
C PRO A 92 -18.55 -9.95 -11.14
N GLU A 93 -18.95 -10.97 -11.91
CA GLU A 93 -18.98 -12.37 -11.47
C GLU A 93 -17.56 -12.90 -11.22
N LEU A 94 -16.60 -12.56 -12.09
CA LEU A 94 -15.20 -12.91 -11.86
C LEU A 94 -14.64 -12.16 -10.66
N ILE A 95 -14.98 -10.87 -10.52
CA ILE A 95 -14.53 -10.08 -9.36
C ILE A 95 -15.07 -10.68 -8.07
N GLN A 96 -16.32 -11.15 -8.06
CA GLN A 96 -16.90 -11.83 -6.92
C GLN A 96 -16.15 -13.13 -6.62
N ALA A 97 -15.85 -13.96 -7.62
CA ALA A 97 -15.03 -15.16 -7.42
C ALA A 97 -13.65 -14.84 -6.81
N ILE A 98 -13.00 -13.77 -7.30
CA ILE A 98 -11.72 -13.30 -6.75
C ILE A 98 -11.87 -12.88 -5.29
N LEU A 99 -12.94 -12.16 -4.94
CA LEU A 99 -13.23 -11.77 -3.55
C LEU A 99 -13.46 -12.99 -2.67
N ASP A 100 -14.24 -13.96 -3.15
CA ASP A 100 -14.57 -15.19 -2.42
C ASP A 100 -13.32 -16.02 -2.11
N GLU A 101 -12.29 -15.99 -2.98
CA GLU A 101 -11.00 -16.67 -2.77
C GLU A 101 -9.90 -15.81 -2.13
N SER A 102 -10.24 -14.58 -1.72
CA SER A 102 -9.29 -13.64 -1.15
C SER A 102 -9.62 -13.29 0.30
N ASN A 103 -8.58 -13.20 1.14
CA ASN A 103 -8.68 -12.55 2.44
C ASN A 103 -8.83 -11.02 2.29
N ARG A 104 -8.23 -10.44 1.24
CA ARG A 104 -8.35 -9.01 0.90
C ARG A 104 -7.75 -8.69 -0.47
N ILE A 105 -8.14 -7.52 -1.00
CA ILE A 105 -7.45 -6.87 -2.11
C ILE A 105 -6.30 -6.00 -1.56
N ILE A 106 -5.09 -6.20 -2.08
CA ILE A 106 -3.90 -5.39 -1.79
C ILE A 106 -3.82 -4.18 -2.71
N LYS A 107 -4.10 -4.38 -4.01
CA LYS A 107 -4.10 -3.30 -5.01
C LYS A 107 -5.14 -3.54 -6.10
N SER A 108 -5.82 -2.49 -6.51
CA SER A 108 -6.84 -2.51 -7.57
C SER A 108 -6.48 -1.56 -8.71
N GLU A 109 -6.01 -2.13 -9.81
CA GLU A 109 -5.74 -1.44 -11.08
C GLU A 109 -6.49 -2.14 -12.22
N HIS A 110 -5.87 -2.40 -13.37
CA HIS A 110 -6.44 -3.26 -14.42
C HIS A 110 -6.41 -4.76 -14.03
N VAL A 111 -5.60 -5.11 -13.03
CA VAL A 111 -5.50 -6.42 -12.36
C VAL A 111 -5.77 -6.21 -10.87
N LEU A 112 -6.35 -7.21 -10.20
CA LEU A 112 -6.52 -7.21 -8.76
C LEU A 112 -5.36 -7.99 -8.15
N ILE A 113 -4.51 -7.32 -7.38
CA ILE A 113 -3.51 -8.02 -6.56
C ILE A 113 -4.17 -8.33 -5.24
N THR A 114 -4.28 -9.61 -4.89
CA THR A 114 -4.99 -10.07 -3.71
C THR A 114 -4.10 -10.91 -2.80
N GLU A 115 -4.48 -10.98 -1.52
CA GLU A 115 -3.99 -12.01 -0.61
C GLU A 115 -5.01 -13.15 -0.61
N THR A 116 -4.65 -14.32 -1.14
CA THR A 116 -5.54 -15.50 -1.17
C THR A 116 -5.86 -16.01 0.23
N LYS A 117 -6.83 -16.92 0.38
CA LYS A 117 -7.09 -17.63 1.65
C LYS A 117 -5.85 -18.34 2.21
N HIS A 118 -5.00 -18.88 1.33
CA HIS A 118 -3.70 -19.49 1.67
C HIS A 118 -2.66 -18.48 2.16
N GLY A 119 -2.78 -17.21 1.76
CA GLY A 119 -1.82 -16.14 2.08
C GLY A 119 -0.87 -15.79 0.93
N PHE A 120 -1.00 -16.41 -0.24
CA PHE A 120 -0.27 -16.00 -1.46
C PHE A 120 -0.66 -14.58 -1.86
N VAL A 121 0.31 -13.79 -2.31
CA VAL A 121 0.07 -12.48 -2.90
C VAL A 121 0.26 -12.59 -4.40
N CYS A 122 -0.84 -12.69 -5.13
CA CYS A 122 -0.84 -12.93 -6.58
C CYS A 122 -1.96 -12.15 -7.28
N ALA A 123 -1.97 -12.24 -8.61
CA ALA A 123 -3.03 -11.67 -9.42
C ALA A 123 -4.30 -12.52 -9.28
N ASP A 124 -5.44 -11.84 -9.13
CA ASP A 124 -6.78 -12.41 -9.28
C ASP A 124 -7.02 -13.67 -8.44
N ALA A 125 -6.44 -13.70 -7.23
CA ALA A 125 -6.49 -14.81 -6.29
C ALA A 125 -5.94 -16.16 -6.81
N GLY A 126 -5.16 -16.15 -7.88
CA GLY A 126 -4.73 -17.38 -8.57
C GLY A 126 -5.86 -18.08 -9.32
N ILE A 127 -6.96 -17.35 -9.61
CA ILE A 127 -8.04 -17.85 -10.45
C ILE A 127 -7.59 -17.80 -11.90
N ASP A 128 -7.69 -18.93 -12.58
CA ASP A 128 -7.34 -19.06 -14.00
C ASP A 128 -8.59 -19.25 -14.87
N LYS A 129 -8.54 -18.70 -16.08
CA LYS A 129 -9.52 -18.88 -17.16
C LYS A 129 -8.99 -19.76 -18.29
N SER A 130 -7.67 -19.89 -18.39
CA SER A 130 -7.00 -20.64 -19.44
C SER A 130 -7.11 -22.14 -19.18
N ASN A 131 -7.05 -22.95 -20.25
CA ASN A 131 -7.04 -24.40 -20.16
C ASN A 131 -8.21 -25.03 -19.37
N VAL A 132 -9.33 -24.31 -19.27
CA VAL A 132 -10.62 -24.78 -18.73
C VAL A 132 -11.64 -24.85 -19.86
N GLU A 133 -12.42 -25.93 -19.91
CA GLU A 133 -13.42 -26.12 -20.96
C GLU A 133 -14.65 -25.22 -20.77
N GLY A 134 -14.82 -24.24 -21.66
CA GLY A 134 -16.00 -23.36 -21.74
C GLY A 134 -15.71 -21.90 -21.39
N ASN A 135 -16.32 -20.97 -22.14
CA ASN A 135 -16.00 -19.54 -22.11
C ASN A 135 -16.26 -18.84 -20.76
N ASN A 136 -17.16 -19.37 -19.93
CA ASN A 136 -17.55 -18.78 -18.64
C ASN A 136 -17.07 -19.61 -17.45
N LYS A 137 -16.13 -20.54 -17.64
CA LYS A 137 -15.58 -21.32 -16.53
C LYS A 137 -14.25 -20.76 -16.04
N ILE A 138 -14.00 -20.97 -14.76
CA ILE A 138 -12.77 -20.60 -14.07
C ILE A 138 -12.26 -21.77 -13.24
N SER A 139 -10.95 -21.87 -13.06
CA SER A 139 -10.30 -22.79 -12.13
C SER A 139 -9.93 -22.03 -10.86
N LEU A 140 -10.26 -22.60 -9.70
CA LEU A 140 -9.80 -22.12 -8.40
C LEU A 140 -8.55 -22.88 -7.96
N LEU A 141 -7.77 -22.30 -7.04
CA LEU A 141 -6.67 -23.03 -6.39
C LEU A 141 -7.23 -24.13 -5.46
N PRO A 142 -6.52 -25.27 -5.28
CA PRO A 142 -6.86 -26.23 -4.23
C PRO A 142 -6.84 -25.57 -2.85
N ASN A 143 -7.80 -25.90 -1.98
CA ASN A 143 -7.92 -25.30 -0.63
C ASN A 143 -6.75 -25.63 0.30
N ASP A 144 -6.12 -26.80 0.12
CA ASP A 144 -4.93 -27.22 0.86
C ASP A 144 -3.96 -27.94 -0.09
N PRO A 145 -3.19 -27.19 -0.89
CA PRO A 145 -2.27 -27.77 -1.87
C PRO A 145 -1.15 -28.61 -1.21
N ASP A 146 -0.74 -28.30 0.02
CA ASP A 146 0.24 -29.12 0.76
C ASP A 146 -0.31 -30.52 1.04
N ASN A 147 -1.60 -30.61 1.41
CA ASN A 147 -2.26 -31.89 1.63
C ASN A 147 -2.45 -32.70 0.34
N GLU A 148 -2.80 -32.04 -0.76
CA GLU A 148 -2.90 -32.74 -2.05
C GLU A 148 -1.53 -33.23 -2.54
N ALA A 149 -0.48 -32.44 -2.38
CA ALA A 149 0.89 -32.87 -2.65
C ALA A 149 1.28 -34.09 -1.80
N ARG A 150 0.88 -34.11 -0.52
CA ARG A 150 1.14 -35.23 0.41
C ARG A 150 0.39 -36.50 0.01
N LYS A 151 -0.89 -36.40 -0.36
CA LYS A 151 -1.68 -37.56 -0.83
C LYS A 151 -1.05 -38.18 -2.07
N ILE A 152 -0.69 -37.36 -3.06
CA ILE A 152 -0.04 -37.82 -4.29
C ILE A 152 1.29 -38.49 -3.97
N ARG A 153 2.13 -37.84 -3.15
CA ARG A 153 3.42 -38.38 -2.73
C ARG A 153 3.28 -39.74 -2.04
N HIS A 154 2.40 -39.86 -1.05
CA HIS A 154 2.19 -41.12 -0.32
C HIS A 154 1.65 -42.23 -1.22
N TYR A 155 0.74 -41.91 -2.14
CA TYR A 155 0.22 -42.88 -3.09
C TYR A 155 1.34 -43.46 -3.97
N ILE A 156 2.17 -42.58 -4.54
CA ILE A 156 3.31 -42.98 -5.39
C ILE A 156 4.35 -43.75 -4.56
N GLN A 157 4.67 -43.29 -3.35
CA GLN A 157 5.55 -44.00 -2.42
C GLN A 157 5.07 -45.42 -2.14
N ASN A 158 3.79 -45.61 -1.83
CA ASN A 158 3.21 -46.92 -1.54
C ASN A 158 3.24 -47.85 -2.75
N LYS A 159 3.04 -47.31 -3.96
CA LYS A 159 3.04 -48.11 -5.20
C LYS A 159 4.44 -48.44 -5.72
N THR A 160 5.42 -47.58 -5.48
CA THR A 160 6.75 -47.69 -6.11
C THR A 160 7.88 -48.00 -5.14
N ASN A 161 7.63 -47.88 -3.82
CA ASN A 161 8.61 -47.97 -2.75
C ASN A 161 9.79 -46.99 -2.92
N LYS A 162 9.57 -45.86 -3.62
CA LYS A 162 10.55 -44.79 -3.82
C LYS A 162 10.20 -43.61 -2.94
N ASN A 163 11.20 -43.02 -2.29
CA ASN A 163 11.05 -41.81 -1.49
C ASN A 163 11.36 -40.58 -2.34
N LEU A 164 10.33 -39.79 -2.64
CA LEU A 164 10.39 -38.59 -3.48
C LEU A 164 9.77 -37.37 -2.78
N ALA A 165 9.86 -36.21 -3.43
CA ALA A 165 9.11 -35.01 -3.07
C ALA A 165 8.10 -34.64 -4.16
N VAL A 166 7.04 -33.94 -3.78
CA VAL A 166 6.02 -33.43 -4.69
C VAL A 166 5.86 -31.93 -4.48
N ILE A 167 5.85 -31.18 -5.57
CA ILE A 167 5.59 -29.74 -5.60
C ILE A 167 4.36 -29.53 -6.51
N ILE A 168 3.35 -28.83 -6.02
CA ILE A 168 2.28 -28.31 -6.86
C ILE A 168 2.63 -26.86 -7.20
N SER A 169 2.66 -26.54 -8.50
CA SER A 169 3.06 -25.22 -8.99
C SER A 169 1.96 -24.54 -9.80
N ASP A 170 1.97 -23.23 -9.78
CA ASP A 170 1.14 -22.36 -10.60
C ASP A 170 1.99 -21.21 -11.17
N SER A 171 1.48 -20.54 -12.20
CA SER A 171 2.21 -19.52 -12.95
C SER A 171 1.85 -18.13 -12.44
N PHE A 172 2.75 -17.52 -11.67
CA PHE A 172 2.51 -16.19 -11.09
C PHE A 172 3.35 -15.11 -11.76
N GLY A 173 2.74 -13.93 -11.90
CA GLY A 173 3.46 -12.69 -12.16
C GLY A 173 4.33 -12.29 -10.95
N ARG A 174 5.24 -11.33 -11.15
CA ARG A 174 6.17 -10.89 -10.10
C ARG A 174 6.40 -9.39 -10.11
N SER A 175 6.77 -8.85 -8.97
CA SER A 175 7.05 -7.42 -8.84
C SER A 175 8.31 -7.03 -9.63
N PHE A 176 8.30 -5.83 -10.21
CA PHE A 176 9.43 -5.17 -10.88
C PHE A 176 9.96 -5.81 -12.17
N ARG A 177 9.46 -6.99 -12.57
CA ARG A 177 9.86 -7.64 -13.82
C ARG A 177 8.65 -8.14 -14.58
N ILE A 178 8.70 -8.01 -15.90
CA ILE A 178 7.68 -8.54 -16.81
C ILE A 178 7.90 -10.06 -16.98
N GLY A 179 6.80 -10.79 -17.18
CA GLY A 179 6.77 -12.24 -17.38
C GLY A 179 6.40 -13.02 -16.11
N SER A 180 5.51 -14.01 -16.26
CA SER A 180 5.19 -15.01 -15.24
C SER A 180 6.34 -16.01 -15.06
N VAL A 181 6.38 -16.66 -13.90
CA VAL A 181 7.31 -17.74 -13.59
C VAL A 181 6.62 -18.77 -12.70
N GLY A 182 7.15 -19.99 -12.73
CA GLY A 182 6.58 -21.11 -11.99
C GLY A 182 6.81 -20.88 -10.51
N THR A 183 5.73 -20.89 -9.75
CA THR A 183 5.74 -20.62 -8.31
C THR A 183 5.09 -21.78 -7.60
N ALA A 184 5.71 -22.27 -6.52
CA ALA A 184 5.13 -23.36 -5.76
C ALA A 184 3.95 -22.86 -4.92
N ILE A 185 2.85 -23.59 -4.95
CA ILE A 185 1.66 -23.33 -4.12
C ILE A 185 1.40 -24.45 -3.11
N GLY A 186 2.01 -25.62 -3.29
CA GLY A 186 1.89 -26.77 -2.40
C GLY A 186 3.13 -27.64 -2.42
N VAL A 187 3.44 -28.28 -1.30
CA VAL A 187 4.68 -29.06 -1.16
C VAL A 187 4.53 -30.26 -0.22
N SER A 188 5.23 -31.35 -0.54
CA SER A 188 5.44 -32.48 0.35
C SER A 188 6.82 -33.10 0.15
N GLY A 189 7.48 -33.52 1.24
CA GLY A 189 8.76 -34.22 1.19
C GLY A 189 10.01 -33.33 1.02
N ILE A 190 9.86 -32.03 0.80
CA ILE A 190 10.96 -31.07 0.65
C ILE A 190 10.65 -29.75 1.37
N SER A 191 11.65 -29.14 2.02
CA SER A 191 11.51 -27.85 2.67
C SER A 191 11.36 -26.72 1.62
N PRO A 192 10.39 -25.80 1.74
CA PRO A 192 10.24 -24.68 0.80
C PRO A 192 11.48 -23.80 0.67
N ILE A 193 12.13 -23.55 1.81
CA ILE A 193 13.36 -22.79 1.91
C ILE A 193 14.55 -23.70 2.19
N LEU A 194 15.68 -23.35 1.60
CA LEU A 194 17.00 -23.86 1.96
C LEU A 194 17.73 -22.75 2.71
N ASP A 195 17.73 -22.84 4.03
CA ASP A 195 18.42 -21.89 4.90
C ASP A 195 19.92 -22.21 4.93
N LYS A 196 20.72 -21.27 4.44
CA LYS A 196 22.18 -21.38 4.35
C LYS A 196 22.88 -20.54 5.41
N ARG A 197 22.13 -19.90 6.31
CA ARG A 197 22.73 -19.08 7.37
C ARG A 197 23.53 -19.96 8.33
N GLY A 198 24.70 -19.49 8.75
CA GLY A 198 25.66 -20.25 9.56
C GLY A 198 26.58 -21.17 8.76
N GLU A 199 26.30 -21.45 7.47
CA GLU A 199 27.27 -22.11 6.59
C GLU A 199 28.37 -21.13 6.18
N LYS A 200 29.52 -21.66 5.72
CA LYS A 200 30.67 -20.86 5.28
C LYS A 200 30.69 -20.68 3.76
N ASP A 201 31.16 -19.53 3.31
CA ASP A 201 31.47 -19.27 1.90
C ASP A 201 32.85 -19.82 1.49
N LEU A 202 33.25 -19.56 0.23
CA LEU A 202 34.54 -20.01 -0.32
C LEU A 202 35.77 -19.42 0.39
N TYR A 203 35.59 -18.40 1.23
CA TYR A 203 36.63 -17.72 1.98
C TYR A 203 36.44 -17.92 3.48
N GLU A 204 35.73 -18.98 3.88
CA GLU A 204 35.46 -19.36 5.27
C GLU A 204 34.64 -18.32 6.07
N LYS A 205 33.97 -17.37 5.40
CA LYS A 205 33.11 -16.39 6.06
C LYS A 205 31.71 -16.95 6.24
N GLU A 206 31.14 -16.71 7.42
CA GLU A 206 29.78 -17.15 7.74
C GLU A 206 28.72 -16.38 6.93
N LEU A 207 27.81 -17.11 6.29
CA LEU A 207 26.65 -16.58 5.60
C LEU A 207 25.61 -16.10 6.62
N LYS A 208 25.25 -14.81 6.58
CA LYS A 208 24.31 -14.21 7.56
C LYS A 208 22.86 -14.10 7.09
N THR A 209 22.64 -13.97 5.78
CA THR A 209 21.32 -13.63 5.21
C THR A 209 20.85 -14.59 4.13
N THR A 210 21.64 -15.62 3.81
CA THR A 210 21.40 -16.48 2.65
C THR A 210 20.29 -17.49 2.94
N ILE A 211 19.11 -17.25 2.38
CA ILE A 211 17.97 -18.17 2.38
C ILE A 211 17.54 -18.31 0.91
N ILE A 212 17.46 -19.54 0.43
CA ILE A 212 17.13 -19.83 -0.97
C ILE A 212 15.70 -20.38 -1.02
N GLY A 213 14.83 -19.78 -1.85
CA GLY A 213 13.50 -20.33 -2.17
C GLY A 213 13.64 -21.51 -3.13
N GLN A 214 14.05 -22.67 -2.62
CA GLN A 214 14.44 -23.80 -3.45
C GLN A 214 13.26 -24.36 -4.25
N ILE A 215 12.06 -24.44 -3.66
CA ILE A 215 10.91 -25.00 -4.37
C ILE A 215 10.39 -24.07 -5.47
N ASP A 216 10.48 -22.75 -5.30
CA ASP A 216 10.14 -21.80 -6.36
C ASP A 216 11.18 -21.84 -7.49
N SER A 217 12.44 -22.11 -7.17
CA SER A 217 13.49 -22.32 -8.19
C SER A 217 13.21 -23.57 -9.01
N LEU A 218 12.76 -24.65 -8.36
CA LEU A 218 12.39 -25.91 -9.02
C LEU A 218 11.09 -25.77 -9.84
N ALA A 219 10.09 -25.08 -9.31
CA ALA A 219 8.83 -24.79 -10.01
C ALA A 219 9.09 -23.95 -11.26
N ALA A 220 9.90 -22.89 -11.14
CA ALA A 220 10.28 -22.06 -12.28
C ALA A 220 11.05 -22.84 -13.35
N ALA A 221 11.93 -23.77 -12.96
CA ALA A 221 12.64 -24.63 -13.89
C ALA A 221 11.70 -25.63 -14.58
N ALA A 222 10.78 -26.25 -13.83
CA ALA A 222 9.78 -27.17 -14.38
C ALA A 222 8.86 -26.48 -15.39
N GLN A 223 8.47 -25.22 -15.17
CA GLN A 223 7.65 -24.47 -16.12
C GLN A 223 8.30 -24.37 -17.51
N LEU A 224 9.63 -24.33 -17.61
CA LEU A 224 10.32 -24.32 -18.91
C LEU A 224 10.02 -25.57 -19.76
N VAL A 225 9.68 -26.69 -19.11
CA VAL A 225 9.32 -27.95 -19.76
C VAL A 225 7.80 -28.09 -19.88
N MET A 226 7.05 -27.63 -18.87
CA MET A 226 5.58 -27.69 -18.90
C MET A 226 4.98 -26.81 -20.00
N GLY A 227 5.57 -25.64 -20.24
CA GLY A 227 4.98 -24.60 -21.06
C GLY A 227 3.82 -23.88 -20.36
N GLU A 228 3.13 -23.01 -21.10
CA GLU A 228 2.02 -22.17 -20.60
C GLU A 228 0.75 -22.28 -21.46
N SER A 229 0.79 -23.06 -22.54
CA SER A 229 -0.23 -23.08 -23.59
C SER A 229 -0.79 -24.50 -23.77
N ASP A 230 -0.52 -25.13 -24.91
CA ASP A 230 -1.11 -26.36 -25.42
C ASP A 230 -0.11 -27.53 -25.44
N GLU A 231 1.06 -27.36 -24.81
CA GLU A 231 2.12 -28.38 -24.74
C GLU A 231 1.64 -29.68 -24.08
N ALA A 232 0.63 -29.59 -23.21
CA ALA A 232 -0.01 -30.72 -22.55
C ALA A 232 0.96 -31.58 -21.71
N ILE A 233 1.92 -30.92 -21.04
CA ILE A 233 2.87 -31.54 -20.11
C ILE A 233 2.61 -31.00 -18.69
N PRO A 234 1.60 -31.52 -17.96
CA PRO A 234 1.25 -31.00 -16.64
C PRO A 234 2.15 -31.52 -15.51
N VAL A 235 3.08 -32.43 -15.80
CA VAL A 235 3.94 -33.07 -14.80
C VAL A 235 5.38 -33.13 -15.32
N VAL A 236 6.32 -32.69 -14.49
CA VAL A 236 7.76 -32.74 -14.76
C VAL A 236 8.46 -33.48 -13.63
N LEU A 237 9.24 -34.49 -13.99
CA LEU A 237 10.15 -35.17 -13.09
C LEU A 237 11.50 -34.45 -13.07
N ILE A 238 11.96 -34.05 -11.89
CA ILE A 238 13.29 -33.49 -11.69
C ILE A 238 14.17 -34.53 -11.02
N LYS A 239 15.27 -34.89 -11.70
CA LYS A 239 16.30 -35.80 -11.19
C LYS A 239 17.57 -35.04 -10.83
N GLY A 240 18.24 -35.52 -9.78
CA GLY A 240 19.60 -35.09 -9.44
C GLY A 240 19.73 -33.85 -8.56
N TYR A 241 18.63 -33.20 -8.19
CA TYR A 241 18.66 -32.11 -7.21
C TYR A 241 18.93 -32.63 -5.80
N ASN A 242 19.90 -32.05 -5.09
CA ASN A 242 20.26 -32.47 -3.74
C ASN A 242 19.43 -31.71 -2.69
N TYR A 243 18.52 -32.41 -2.02
CA TYR A 243 17.76 -31.89 -0.88
C TYR A 243 17.65 -32.95 0.23
N LYS A 244 17.16 -32.54 1.40
CA LYS A 244 16.85 -33.46 2.50
C LYS A 244 15.35 -33.73 2.51
N ILE A 245 14.98 -35.01 2.51
CA ILE A 245 13.59 -35.41 2.68
C ILE A 245 13.10 -34.95 4.05
N LYS A 246 11.91 -34.34 4.08
CA LYS A 246 11.28 -33.85 5.31
C LYS A 246 9.76 -34.01 5.23
N GLU A 247 9.18 -34.68 6.22
CA GLU A 247 7.74 -34.98 6.27
C GLU A 247 6.91 -33.76 6.69
N ASP A 248 7.33 -33.09 7.78
CA ASP A 248 6.63 -31.94 8.35
C ASP A 248 7.05 -30.64 7.67
N VAL A 249 6.52 -30.42 6.47
CA VAL A 249 6.73 -29.22 5.66
C VAL A 249 5.40 -28.56 5.34
N SER A 250 5.45 -27.24 5.16
CA SER A 250 4.33 -26.47 4.66
C SER A 250 4.81 -25.29 3.83
N ILE A 251 4.09 -25.01 2.74
CA ILE A 251 4.32 -23.87 1.85
C ILE A 251 4.33 -22.55 2.63
N ASN A 252 3.59 -22.45 3.73
CA ASN A 252 3.53 -21.26 4.58
C ASN A 252 4.90 -20.76 5.05
N SER A 253 5.90 -21.65 5.15
CA SER A 253 7.27 -21.27 5.56
C SER A 253 7.99 -20.36 4.56
N ILE A 254 7.57 -20.32 3.28
CA ILE A 254 8.11 -19.39 2.28
C ILE A 254 7.39 -18.04 2.28
N LEU A 255 6.17 -18.00 2.83
CA LEU A 255 5.36 -16.79 2.87
C LEU A 255 5.96 -15.77 3.83
N ARG A 256 6.09 -14.54 3.34
CA ARG A 256 6.64 -13.44 4.15
C ARG A 256 5.61 -12.98 5.18
N GLU A 257 6.05 -12.86 6.44
CA GLU A 257 5.26 -12.23 7.50
C GLU A 257 4.83 -10.80 7.11
N LYS A 258 3.58 -10.44 7.44
CA LYS A 258 2.99 -9.12 7.12
C LYS A 258 3.80 -7.94 7.63
N SER A 259 4.49 -8.08 8.76
CA SER A 259 5.33 -7.04 9.38
C SER A 259 6.67 -6.84 8.66
N LYS A 260 7.15 -7.85 7.93
CA LYS A 260 8.42 -7.87 7.20
C LYS A 260 8.25 -7.62 5.69
N ASP A 261 7.01 -7.50 5.23
CA ASP A 261 6.66 -7.33 3.82
C ASP A 261 6.61 -5.85 3.43
N LEU A 262 7.72 -5.37 2.84
CA LEU A 262 7.90 -3.99 2.40
C LEU A 262 6.98 -3.59 1.23
N PHE A 263 6.34 -4.56 0.55
CA PHE A 263 5.57 -4.32 -0.67
C PHE A 263 4.05 -4.46 -0.48
N ARG A 264 3.58 -5.00 0.65
CA ARG A 264 2.15 -5.32 0.89
C ARG A 264 1.24 -4.14 1.25
N LYS A 265 1.76 -2.98 1.65
CA LYS A 265 0.92 -1.86 2.10
C LYS A 265 1.14 -0.58 1.30
N ALA A 266 0.07 -0.03 0.74
CA ALA A 266 -0.10 1.42 0.70
C ALA A 266 -0.40 1.87 2.15
N ASN A 267 0.59 2.50 2.76
CA ASN A 267 0.80 2.52 4.21
C ASN A 267 -0.21 3.40 4.98
N ASN A 268 -1.13 2.79 5.74
CA ASN A 268 -1.73 3.44 6.94
C ASN A 268 -0.64 3.94 7.92
N GLU A 269 0.53 3.30 7.90
CA GLU A 269 1.77 3.74 8.53
C GLU A 269 2.20 5.15 8.06
N ASP A 270 2.00 5.49 6.79
CA ASP A 270 2.48 6.75 6.22
C ASP A 270 1.57 7.89 6.62
N ILE A 271 0.24 7.66 6.67
CA ILE A 271 -0.69 8.63 7.27
C ILE A 271 -0.34 8.88 8.74
N LYS A 272 -0.13 7.81 9.53
CA LYS A 272 0.31 7.93 10.94
C LYS A 272 1.62 8.70 11.05
N LYS A 273 2.60 8.40 10.20
CA LYS A 273 3.89 9.11 10.15
C LYS A 273 3.69 10.57 9.83
N ILE A 274 2.93 10.94 8.80
CA ILE A 274 2.65 12.35 8.44
C ILE A 274 2.01 13.08 9.64
N LEU A 275 0.97 12.51 10.25
CA LEU A 275 0.31 13.09 11.42
C LEU A 275 1.26 13.28 12.61
N MET A 276 2.13 12.29 12.87
CA MET A 276 3.07 12.30 13.99
C MET A 276 4.36 13.06 13.71
N ASN A 277 4.73 13.29 12.45
CA ASN A 277 5.99 13.93 12.01
C ASN A 277 5.82 15.40 11.70
N ARG A 278 4.64 15.87 11.28
CA ARG A 278 4.38 17.29 11.08
C ARG A 278 4.82 18.12 12.29
N ARG A 279 5.66 19.14 12.06
CA ARG A 279 6.13 20.09 13.10
C ARG A 279 5.69 21.50 12.78
N SER A 280 5.80 22.38 13.76
CA SER A 280 5.74 23.83 13.56
C SER A 280 7.18 24.33 13.42
N TYR A 281 7.67 24.40 12.19
CA TYR A 281 9.05 24.81 11.91
C TYR A 281 9.19 26.32 12.12
N LYS A 282 9.89 26.70 13.19
CA LYS A 282 10.14 28.09 13.56
C LYS A 282 11.58 28.43 13.16
N LEU A 283 11.74 29.22 12.10
CA LEU A 283 12.92 30.03 11.74
C LEU A 283 13.97 29.44 10.78
N ASP A 284 14.16 28.12 10.68
CA ASP A 284 15.28 27.56 9.91
C ASP A 284 14.82 26.77 8.68
N PHE A 285 14.76 27.48 7.55
CA PHE A 285 14.60 26.90 6.22
C PHE A 285 15.94 26.83 5.50
N LEU A 286 16.10 25.85 4.62
CA LEU A 286 17.20 25.85 3.65
C LEU A 286 17.07 27.06 2.72
N GLU A 287 18.19 27.56 2.21
CA GLU A 287 18.22 28.55 1.13
C GLU A 287 17.93 27.93 -0.24
N LYS A 288 16.94 27.02 -0.28
CA LYS A 288 16.46 26.34 -1.49
C LYS A 288 15.14 26.97 -1.94
N PRO A 289 14.97 27.32 -3.22
CA PRO A 289 13.69 27.82 -3.73
C PRO A 289 12.61 26.74 -3.61
N VAL A 290 11.37 27.16 -3.35
CA VAL A 290 10.19 26.27 -3.31
C VAL A 290 9.45 26.40 -4.63
N ASN A 291 9.17 25.27 -5.29
CA ASN A 291 8.36 25.28 -6.51
C ASN A 291 6.92 25.67 -6.19
N ILE A 292 6.40 26.71 -6.86
CA ILE A 292 5.05 27.21 -6.65
C ILE A 292 3.96 26.19 -7.01
N ASP A 293 4.18 25.32 -7.99
CA ASP A 293 3.20 24.30 -8.37
C ASP A 293 3.09 23.19 -7.32
N LEU A 294 4.18 22.94 -6.58
CA LEU A 294 4.13 22.09 -5.40
C LEU A 294 3.29 22.71 -4.28
N VAL A 295 3.39 24.03 -4.08
CA VAL A 295 2.55 24.76 -3.13
C VAL A 295 1.08 24.71 -3.56
N LYS A 296 0.79 24.90 -4.86
CA LYS A 296 -0.57 24.77 -5.40
C LYS A 296 -1.12 23.36 -5.21
N LYS A 297 -0.32 22.31 -5.41
CA LYS A 297 -0.71 20.92 -5.13
C LYS A 297 -1.08 20.72 -3.66
N CYS A 298 -0.31 21.31 -2.74
CA CYS A 298 -0.65 21.25 -1.31
C CYS A 298 -1.95 22.01 -1.00
N ILE A 299 -2.18 23.16 -1.63
CA ILE A 299 -3.44 23.92 -1.51
C ILE A 299 -4.62 23.14 -2.11
N ASP A 300 -4.42 22.47 -3.25
CA ASP A 300 -5.43 21.62 -3.89
C ASP A 300 -5.85 20.49 -2.96
N LEU A 301 -4.93 19.86 -2.22
CA LEU A 301 -5.26 18.89 -1.17
C LEU A 301 -6.01 19.55 0.00
N SER A 302 -5.63 20.77 0.40
CA SER A 302 -6.28 21.49 1.50
C SER A 302 -7.75 21.85 1.24
N ARG A 303 -8.17 21.92 -0.03
CA ARG A 303 -9.57 22.20 -0.39
C ARG A 303 -10.53 21.05 -0.06
N TRP A 304 -9.99 19.85 0.18
CA TRP A 304 -10.78 18.68 0.60
C TRP A 304 -11.06 18.66 2.11
N ALA A 305 -10.61 19.68 2.85
CA ALA A 305 -10.93 19.81 4.26
C ALA A 305 -12.44 19.95 4.47
N PRO A 306 -13.01 19.35 5.53
CA PRO A 306 -14.40 19.57 5.85
C PRO A 306 -14.62 21.04 6.24
N SER A 307 -15.74 21.59 5.77
CA SER A 307 -16.26 22.90 6.16
C SER A 307 -17.74 22.78 6.46
N ALA A 308 -18.23 23.64 7.36
CA ALA A 308 -19.66 23.69 7.64
C ALA A 308 -20.45 23.98 6.36
N HIS A 309 -21.55 23.25 6.18
CA HIS A 309 -22.40 23.29 4.98
C HIS A 309 -21.64 23.11 3.65
N ASN A 310 -20.42 22.54 3.69
CA ASN A 310 -19.49 22.48 2.56
C ASN A 310 -19.18 23.86 1.92
N GLY A 311 -19.20 24.94 2.71
CA GLY A 311 -19.07 26.32 2.23
C GLY A 311 -17.67 26.73 1.77
N GLN A 312 -16.62 25.97 2.11
CA GLN A 312 -15.25 26.17 1.60
C GLN A 312 -14.73 27.62 1.70
N PHE A 313 -14.91 28.22 2.88
CA PHE A 313 -14.70 29.65 3.16
C PHE A 313 -13.25 30.15 3.03
N TRP A 314 -12.28 29.32 2.66
CA TRP A 314 -10.86 29.68 2.63
C TRP A 314 -10.48 30.46 1.38
N ARG A 315 -9.63 31.47 1.56
CA ARG A 315 -8.90 32.14 0.48
C ARG A 315 -7.41 32.14 0.82
N TYR A 316 -6.60 31.57 -0.08
CA TYR A 316 -5.16 31.46 0.05
C TYR A 316 -4.46 32.55 -0.75
N ILE A 317 -3.80 33.49 -0.08
CA ILE A 317 -2.99 34.52 -0.72
C ILE A 317 -1.52 34.12 -0.58
N VAL A 318 -0.90 33.72 -1.68
CA VAL A 318 0.51 33.32 -1.72
C VAL A 318 1.37 34.55 -1.91
N LEU A 319 2.19 34.88 -0.91
CA LEU A 319 3.15 35.97 -0.97
C LEU A 319 4.54 35.36 -1.19
N GLU A 320 5.27 35.79 -2.21
CA GLU A 320 6.70 35.50 -2.41
C GLU A 320 7.57 36.55 -1.70
N ARG A 321 8.89 36.35 -1.66
CA ARG A 321 9.81 37.33 -1.08
C ARG A 321 9.80 38.58 -1.96
N GLY A 322 9.56 39.74 -1.35
CA GLY A 322 9.48 40.99 -2.10
C GLY A 322 9.09 42.19 -1.26
N LYS A 323 9.00 43.35 -1.93
CA LYS A 323 8.71 44.66 -1.30
C LYS A 323 7.37 44.65 -0.56
N THR A 324 6.31 44.11 -1.18
CA THR A 324 4.97 44.04 -0.57
C THR A 324 4.99 43.27 0.75
N ARG A 325 5.65 42.09 0.78
CA ARG A 325 5.77 41.30 2.01
C ARG A 325 6.56 42.05 3.09
N LYS A 326 7.66 42.72 2.73
CA LYS A 326 8.45 43.52 3.67
C LYS A 326 7.62 44.64 4.30
N ILE A 327 6.92 45.43 3.47
CA ILE A 327 6.05 46.53 3.92
C ILE A 327 4.94 46.01 4.84
N LEU A 328 4.31 44.88 4.48
CA LEU A 328 3.28 44.24 5.29
C LEU A 328 3.79 43.91 6.69
N ILE A 329 4.92 43.21 6.79
CA ILE A 329 5.48 42.79 8.08
C ILE A 329 5.96 43.99 8.90
N ASP A 330 6.56 45.00 8.27
CA ASP A 330 7.00 46.21 8.96
C ASP A 330 5.81 46.97 9.57
N LYS A 331 4.71 47.16 8.82
CA LYS A 331 3.49 47.81 9.33
C LYS A 331 2.76 47.00 10.39
N MET A 332 2.77 45.67 10.31
CA MET A 332 2.25 44.83 11.39
C MET A 332 3.10 44.96 12.67
N ASN A 333 4.42 45.08 12.54
CA ASN A 333 5.33 45.25 13.67
C ASN A 333 5.26 46.66 14.28
N GLU A 334 4.95 47.71 13.51
CA GLU A 334 4.61 49.04 14.05
C GLU A 334 3.42 48.94 15.00
N LYS A 335 2.33 48.28 14.57
CA LYS A 335 1.15 48.06 15.43
C LYS A 335 1.48 47.24 16.68
N LEU A 336 2.29 46.18 16.53
CA LEU A 336 2.74 45.38 17.67
C LEU A 336 3.59 46.20 18.66
N ARG A 337 4.43 47.12 18.17
CA ARG A 337 5.21 48.04 19.01
C ARG A 337 4.30 48.94 19.82
N GLU A 338 3.29 49.52 19.19
CA GLU A 338 2.30 50.38 19.87
C GLU A 338 1.57 49.60 20.98
N ASP A 339 1.11 48.39 20.70
CA ASP A 339 0.40 47.55 21.67
C ASP A 339 1.28 47.18 22.86
N LEU A 340 2.49 46.67 22.61
CA LEU A 340 3.38 46.28 23.69
C LEU A 340 3.90 47.46 24.51
N SER A 341 4.02 48.64 23.90
CA SER A 341 4.37 49.87 24.62
C SER A 341 3.23 50.30 25.54
N ARG A 342 1.98 50.19 25.08
CA ARG A 342 0.78 50.44 25.90
C ARG A 342 0.67 49.44 27.07
N ASP A 343 1.09 48.19 26.85
CA ASP A 343 1.15 47.15 27.89
C ASP A 343 2.33 47.34 28.87
N GLY A 344 3.09 48.45 28.76
CA GLY A 344 4.21 48.77 29.64
C GLY A 344 5.44 47.87 29.47
N LYS A 345 5.60 47.20 28.32
CA LYS A 345 6.78 46.36 28.06
C LYS A 345 8.01 47.20 27.77
N SER A 346 9.18 46.72 28.22
CA SER A 346 10.46 47.40 27.98
C SER A 346 10.85 47.44 26.50
N THR A 347 11.57 48.49 26.09
CA THR A 347 12.08 48.64 24.71
C THR A 347 12.90 47.44 24.26
N LYS A 348 13.70 46.84 25.16
CA LYS A 348 14.49 45.64 24.89
C LYS A 348 13.60 44.44 24.56
N PHE A 349 12.53 44.23 25.32
CA PHE A 349 11.57 43.15 25.06
C PHE A 349 10.86 43.35 23.71
N ILE A 350 10.42 44.57 23.43
CA ILE A 350 9.72 44.93 22.20
C ILE A 350 10.61 44.69 20.97
N ASN A 351 11.84 45.21 20.98
CA ASN A 351 12.79 45.03 19.88
C ASN A 351 13.08 43.54 19.63
N ASN A 352 13.38 42.77 20.68
CA ASN A 352 13.61 41.33 20.56
C ASN A 352 12.41 40.56 19.97
N LYS A 353 11.19 40.94 20.37
CA LYS A 353 9.96 40.31 19.85
C LYS A 353 9.77 40.63 18.37
N ILE A 354 9.96 41.89 17.98
CA ILE A 354 9.83 42.36 16.59
C ILE A 354 10.88 41.72 15.69
N ASP A 355 12.13 41.63 16.13
CA ASP A 355 13.21 41.01 15.35
C ASP A 355 12.91 39.53 15.08
N LYS A 356 12.36 38.83 16.09
CA LYS A 356 11.97 37.42 15.96
C LYS A 356 10.80 37.24 14.98
N THR A 357 9.75 38.05 15.08
CA THR A 357 8.60 37.96 14.14
C THR A 357 9.02 38.33 12.72
N LYS A 358 9.80 39.40 12.56
CA LYS A 358 10.34 39.85 11.27
C LYS A 358 11.19 38.78 10.62
N LYS A 359 12.14 38.19 11.35
CA LYS A 359 12.99 37.10 10.84
C LYS A 359 12.15 35.91 10.38
N CYS A 360 11.11 35.54 11.14
CA CYS A 360 10.25 34.41 10.82
C CYS A 360 9.51 34.55 9.48
N PHE A 361 8.89 35.71 9.24
CA PHE A 361 8.05 35.91 8.06
C PHE A 361 8.82 36.35 6.82
N LEU A 362 9.93 37.09 6.98
CA LEU A 362 10.72 37.55 5.85
C LEU A 362 11.69 36.48 5.32
N LYS A 363 12.23 35.61 6.18
CA LYS A 363 13.16 34.55 5.73
C LYS A 363 12.46 33.37 5.06
N ALA A 364 11.20 33.09 5.38
CA ALA A 364 10.48 31.99 4.72
C ALA A 364 10.49 32.17 3.19
N PRO A 365 10.83 31.15 2.38
CA PRO A 365 10.72 31.23 0.92
C PRO A 365 9.34 31.71 0.48
N ILE A 366 8.29 31.05 0.95
CA ILE A 366 6.89 31.41 0.69
C ILE A 366 6.18 31.72 2.01
N LEU A 367 5.29 32.72 1.97
CA LEU A 367 4.41 33.08 3.07
C LEU A 367 2.98 33.08 2.56
N ILE A 368 2.13 32.22 3.11
CA ILE A 368 0.73 32.14 2.72
C ILE A 368 -0.10 32.88 3.77
N LEU A 369 -0.94 33.82 3.33
CA LEU A 369 -2.00 34.39 4.15
C LEU A 369 -3.28 33.62 3.87
N LEU A 370 -3.84 33.02 4.91
CA LEU A 370 -5.13 32.36 4.88
C LEU A 370 -6.20 33.30 5.45
N CYS A 371 -7.21 33.56 4.64
CA CYS A 371 -8.36 34.41 4.98
C CYS A 371 -9.64 33.57 5.05
N LEU A 372 -10.56 34.01 5.91
CA LEU A 372 -11.97 33.62 5.86
C LEU A 372 -12.69 34.54 4.88
N ASP A 373 -13.31 33.99 3.86
CA ASP A 373 -14.30 34.69 3.06
C ASP A 373 -15.62 34.71 3.81
N LYS A 374 -16.12 35.92 4.08
CA LYS A 374 -17.38 36.10 4.80
C LYS A 374 -18.58 36.22 3.86
N SER A 375 -18.38 36.22 2.54
CA SER A 375 -19.48 36.24 1.57
C SER A 375 -20.40 35.03 1.70
N ASP A 376 -19.81 33.91 2.09
CA ASP A 376 -20.45 32.59 2.09
C ASP A 376 -21.02 32.24 3.48
N LEU A 377 -20.89 33.13 4.47
CA LEU A 377 -21.45 32.96 5.81
C LEU A 377 -22.91 33.39 5.87
N GLU A 378 -23.71 32.66 6.64
CA GLU A 378 -25.12 32.97 6.79
C GLU A 378 -25.31 34.31 7.54
N SER A 379 -26.35 35.05 7.16
CA SER A 379 -26.69 36.32 7.81
C SER A 379 -27.76 36.11 8.86
N TYR A 380 -27.53 36.62 10.07
CA TYR A 380 -28.49 36.56 11.17
C TYR A 380 -28.80 37.94 11.75
N PRO A 381 -30.06 38.20 12.16
CA PRO A 381 -30.46 39.50 12.71
C PRO A 381 -29.93 39.74 14.12
N ASP A 382 -29.70 38.68 14.91
CA ASP A 382 -29.18 38.76 16.27
C ASP A 382 -27.66 38.54 16.33
N LYS A 383 -27.02 39.28 17.23
CA LYS A 383 -25.56 39.26 17.41
C LYS A 383 -25.02 37.89 17.82
N LYS A 384 -25.81 37.10 18.57
CA LYS A 384 -25.39 35.79 19.09
C LYS A 384 -25.21 34.79 17.96
N ARG A 385 -26.22 34.62 17.10
CA ARG A 385 -26.10 33.71 15.94
C ARG A 385 -25.06 34.20 14.94
N LEU A 386 -24.94 35.50 14.72
CA LEU A 386 -23.89 36.06 13.86
C LEU A 386 -22.48 35.73 14.37
N GLN A 387 -22.26 35.80 15.70
CA GLN A 387 -20.99 35.41 16.30
C GLN A 387 -20.74 33.90 16.17
N ASN A 388 -21.76 33.07 16.37
CA ASN A 388 -21.65 31.63 16.19
C ASN A 388 -21.30 31.24 14.75
N GLU A 389 -21.93 31.88 13.77
CA GLU A 389 -21.66 31.69 12.34
C GLU A 389 -20.21 32.05 11.99
N TYR A 390 -19.72 33.16 12.52
CA TYR A 390 -18.32 33.54 12.37
C TYR A 390 -17.37 32.51 12.99
N LEU A 391 -17.68 31.99 14.19
CA LEU A 391 -16.87 30.94 14.84
C LEU A 391 -16.87 29.64 14.03
N LEU A 392 -18.00 29.27 13.43
CA LEU A 392 -18.13 28.14 12.51
C LEU A 392 -17.23 28.31 11.28
N GLY A 393 -17.19 29.51 10.70
CA GLY A 393 -16.24 29.86 9.64
C GLY A 393 -14.78 29.69 10.09
N VAL A 394 -14.44 30.17 11.30
CA VAL A 394 -13.07 30.04 11.86
C VAL A 394 -12.67 28.57 12.07
N GLN A 395 -13.60 27.70 12.51
CA GLN A 395 -13.34 26.26 12.63
C GLN A 395 -13.02 25.64 11.27
N SER A 396 -13.78 26.00 10.24
CA SER A 396 -13.57 25.55 8.85
C SER A 396 -12.25 26.04 8.24
N ILE A 397 -11.79 27.23 8.62
CA ILE A 397 -10.45 27.71 8.24
C ILE A 397 -9.35 26.89 8.93
N SER A 398 -9.57 26.52 10.20
CA SER A 398 -8.61 25.75 10.97
C SER A 398 -8.42 24.33 10.41
N THR A 399 -9.50 23.69 9.95
CA THR A 399 -9.42 22.36 9.30
C THR A 399 -8.60 22.43 8.00
N SER A 400 -8.88 23.42 7.14
CA SER A 400 -8.15 23.62 5.88
C SER A 400 -6.67 23.93 6.11
N ALA A 401 -6.35 24.75 7.12
CA ALA A 401 -4.96 25.01 7.52
C ALA A 401 -4.21 23.74 7.96
N ILE A 402 -4.86 22.84 8.69
CA ILE A 402 -4.25 21.55 9.09
C ILE A 402 -4.03 20.65 7.87
N TYR A 403 -5.00 20.55 6.96
CA TYR A 403 -4.82 19.78 5.72
C TYR A 403 -3.64 20.32 4.91
N LEU A 404 -3.53 21.65 4.78
CA LEU A 404 -2.40 22.27 4.08
C LEU A 404 -1.05 21.89 4.73
N LEU A 405 -0.94 21.93 6.06
CA LEU A 405 0.29 21.56 6.75
C LEU A 405 0.63 20.07 6.64
N LEU A 406 -0.39 19.19 6.59
CA LEU A 406 -0.18 17.75 6.38
C LEU A 406 0.23 17.44 4.93
N ALA A 407 -0.38 18.13 3.96
CA ALA A 407 0.00 18.03 2.56
C ALA A 407 1.45 18.49 2.33
N MET A 408 1.86 19.60 2.99
CA MET A 408 3.25 20.04 2.98
C MET A 408 4.20 18.95 3.52
N GLU A 409 3.87 18.35 4.67
CA GLU A 409 4.68 17.28 5.26
C GLU A 409 4.81 16.07 4.31
N SER A 410 3.73 15.68 3.61
CA SER A 410 3.80 14.59 2.62
C SER A 410 4.68 14.89 1.42
N GLU A 411 4.88 16.16 1.09
CA GLU A 411 5.74 16.63 0.00
C GLU A 411 7.14 17.07 0.48
N GLY A 412 7.48 16.80 1.76
CA GLY A 412 8.77 17.16 2.36
C GLY A 412 8.96 18.66 2.61
N LEU A 413 7.87 19.44 2.59
CA LEU A 413 7.86 20.86 2.93
C LEU A 413 7.57 21.06 4.42
N ALA A 414 8.28 22.01 5.00
CA ALA A 414 8.07 22.48 6.36
C ALA A 414 7.15 23.70 6.37
N GLY A 415 6.21 23.72 7.32
CA GLY A 415 5.37 24.87 7.56
C GLY A 415 5.08 25.16 9.04
N SER A 416 4.57 26.35 9.31
CA SER A 416 4.12 26.73 10.64
C SER A 416 3.01 27.76 10.55
N TRP A 417 1.95 27.52 11.32
CA TRP A 417 0.80 28.39 11.46
C TRP A 417 1.05 29.46 12.53
N TYR A 418 0.80 30.72 12.17
CA TYR A 418 0.86 31.89 13.05
C TYR A 418 -0.41 32.73 12.96
N CYS A 419 -1.04 32.99 14.11
CA CYS A 419 -2.23 33.86 14.21
C CYS A 419 -1.90 35.37 14.25
N ALA A 420 -0.68 35.77 13.85
CA ALA A 420 -0.24 37.17 13.86
C ALA A 420 -1.19 38.13 13.10
N PRO A 421 -1.79 37.75 11.95
CA PRO A 421 -2.74 38.62 11.24
C PRO A 421 -3.96 39.06 12.08
N LEU A 422 -4.40 38.26 13.06
CA LEU A 422 -5.55 38.60 13.91
C LEU A 422 -5.36 39.92 14.68
N PHE A 423 -4.11 40.24 15.03
CA PHE A 423 -3.76 41.43 15.80
C PHE A 423 -3.53 42.68 14.92
N ALA A 424 -3.50 42.52 13.59
CA ALA A 424 -3.21 43.61 12.65
C ALA A 424 -4.10 43.56 11.39
N LYS A 425 -5.35 43.09 11.52
CA LYS A 425 -6.28 42.89 10.40
C LYS A 425 -6.44 44.14 9.53
N LYS A 426 -6.53 45.33 10.14
CA LYS A 426 -6.67 46.60 9.42
C LYS A 426 -5.45 46.88 8.53
N GLN A 427 -4.24 46.68 9.07
CA GLN A 427 -2.98 46.85 8.34
C GLN A 427 -2.89 45.85 7.20
N VAL A 428 -3.18 44.56 7.46
CA VAL A 428 -3.14 43.49 6.45
C VAL A 428 -4.09 43.79 5.28
N LYS A 429 -5.36 44.08 5.57
CA LYS A 429 -6.37 44.39 4.55
C LYS A 429 -5.96 45.60 3.70
N ARG A 430 -5.50 46.68 4.34
CA ARG A 430 -5.11 47.92 3.65
C ARG A 430 -3.90 47.71 2.73
N ILE A 431 -2.86 47.04 3.22
CA ILE A 431 -1.59 46.90 2.49
C ILE A 431 -1.73 45.94 1.31
N LEU A 432 -2.44 44.83 1.51
CA LEU A 432 -2.69 43.83 0.47
C LEU A 432 -3.89 44.17 -0.41
N LYS A 433 -4.60 45.28 -0.13
CA LYS A 433 -5.82 45.70 -0.83
C LYS A 433 -6.86 44.56 -0.92
N LEU A 434 -7.06 43.85 0.20
CA LEU A 434 -7.98 42.71 0.24
C LEU A 434 -9.44 43.17 0.14
N PRO A 435 -10.33 42.36 -0.46
CA PRO A 435 -11.77 42.54 -0.37
C PRO A 435 -12.25 42.72 1.09
N LYS A 436 -13.35 43.45 1.28
CA LYS A 436 -13.90 43.76 2.61
C LYS A 436 -14.34 42.48 3.34
N GLU A 437 -14.83 41.53 2.56
CA GLU A 437 -15.35 40.22 2.93
C GLU A 437 -14.22 39.34 3.48
N PHE A 438 -13.01 39.43 2.91
CA PHE A 438 -11.89 38.58 3.29
C PHE A 438 -11.34 39.03 4.64
N ASP A 439 -11.41 38.15 5.62
CA ASP A 439 -10.94 38.39 6.97
C ASP A 439 -9.63 37.62 7.23
N PRO A 440 -8.48 38.31 7.41
CA PRO A 440 -7.19 37.68 7.66
C PRO A 440 -7.18 36.83 8.93
N MET A 441 -6.89 35.53 8.79
CA MET A 441 -6.88 34.59 9.91
C MET A 441 -5.47 34.18 10.32
N ALA A 442 -4.63 33.83 9.36
CA ALA A 442 -3.40 33.13 9.67
C ALA A 442 -2.32 33.35 8.62
N PHE A 443 -1.06 33.42 9.07
CA PHE A 443 0.08 33.17 8.20
C PHE A 443 0.53 31.72 8.31
N ILE A 444 0.95 31.16 7.18
CA ILE A 444 1.62 29.87 7.09
C ILE A 444 2.94 30.09 6.35
N THR A 445 4.06 29.91 7.04
CA THR A 445 5.39 29.92 6.41
C THR A 445 5.60 28.61 5.66
N VAL A 446 6.30 28.63 4.52
CA VAL A 446 6.58 27.44 3.72
C VAL A 446 8.03 27.45 3.23
N GLY A 447 8.73 26.33 3.40
CA GLY A 447 10.12 26.13 2.97
C GLY A 447 10.59 24.71 3.21
N TYR A 448 11.81 24.37 2.79
CA TYR A 448 12.43 23.09 3.16
C TYR A 448 13.07 23.20 4.55
N PRO A 449 12.88 22.23 5.45
CA PRO A 449 13.48 22.29 6.78
C PRO A 449 15.01 22.22 6.69
N LYS A 450 15.72 23.11 7.39
CA LYS A 450 17.19 23.02 7.52
C LYS A 450 17.62 21.88 8.45
N GLU A 451 16.85 21.68 9.51
CA GLU A 451 17.05 20.62 10.50
C GLU A 451 15.71 20.01 10.90
N LEU A 452 15.72 18.72 11.25
CA LEU A 452 14.54 18.04 11.78
C LEU A 452 14.22 18.54 13.19
N GLN A 453 13.01 19.07 13.38
CA GLN A 453 12.56 19.55 14.68
C GLN A 453 12.15 18.39 15.58
N LYS A 454 12.62 18.41 16.84
CA LYS A 454 12.25 17.39 17.85
C LYS A 454 10.73 17.29 18.01
N ARG A 455 10.24 16.07 18.24
CA ARG A 455 8.82 15.82 18.49
C ARG A 455 8.39 16.56 19.76
N PRO A 456 7.33 17.39 19.72
CA PRO A 456 6.83 18.03 20.93
C PRO A 456 6.25 16.97 21.88
N LYS A 457 6.42 17.17 23.19
CA LYS A 457 5.73 16.37 24.20
C LYS A 457 4.21 16.52 24.01
N ARG A 458 3.48 15.42 24.17
CA ARG A 458 2.02 15.39 24.18
C ARG A 458 1.55 15.05 25.59
N LYS A 459 0.37 15.55 25.96
CA LYS A 459 -0.34 15.08 27.15
C LYS A 459 -0.63 13.58 27.01
N ASN A 460 -0.77 12.87 28.13
CA ASN A 460 -1.27 11.50 28.08
C ASN A 460 -2.68 11.49 27.50
N LEU A 461 -3.07 10.36 26.89
CA LEU A 461 -4.34 10.25 26.17
C LEU A 461 -5.53 10.41 27.14
N GLU A 462 -5.37 9.91 28.34
CA GLU A 462 -6.33 9.93 29.44
C GLU A 462 -6.59 11.35 29.95
N GLU A 463 -5.63 12.28 29.79
CA GLU A 463 -5.82 13.68 30.16
C GLU A 463 -6.72 14.45 29.18
N ILE A 464 -6.98 13.90 27.99
CA ILE A 464 -7.74 14.56 26.92
C ILE A 464 -9.03 13.81 26.53
N ILE A 465 -9.25 12.61 27.07
CA ILE A 465 -10.50 11.87 26.92
C ILE A 465 -11.33 12.08 28.18
N TYR A 466 -12.45 12.79 28.04
CA TYR A 466 -13.45 12.86 29.10
C TYR A 466 -14.36 11.63 29.01
N LYS A 467 -14.32 10.78 30.04
CA LYS A 467 -15.25 9.64 30.18
C LYS A 467 -16.43 10.09 31.03
N LEU A 468 -17.64 9.99 30.47
CA LEU A 468 -18.86 10.13 31.25
C LEU A 468 -18.97 8.93 32.19
N SER A 469 -19.34 9.16 33.45
CA SER A 469 -19.77 8.10 34.36
C SER A 469 -21.11 7.55 33.88
N GLU A 470 -21.29 6.22 33.93
CA GLU A 470 -22.52 5.54 33.47
C GLU A 470 -23.81 5.90 34.23
N ASN A 471 -23.74 6.72 35.28
CA ASN A 471 -24.91 7.21 36.00
C ASN A 471 -25.21 8.67 35.62
N LEU A 472 -25.85 8.85 34.48
CA LEU A 472 -26.76 9.97 34.29
C LEU A 472 -28.12 9.48 34.81
N ASN A 473 -28.39 9.68 36.11
CA ASN A 473 -29.77 9.63 36.58
C ASN A 473 -30.49 10.83 35.95
N GLU A 474 -31.59 10.50 35.27
CA GLU A 474 -32.56 11.31 34.50
C GLU A 474 -32.48 12.84 34.58
#